data_AF-A0A6J8EZS1-F1
#
_entry.id   AF-A0A6J8EZS1-F1
#
_cell.length_a   1.000
_cell.length_b   1.000
_cell.length_c   1.000
_cell.angle_alpha   90.00
_cell.angle_beta   90.00
_cell.angle_gamma   90.00
#
_symmetry.space_group_name_H-M   'P 1'
#
loop_
_entity.id
_entity.type
_entity.pdbx_description
1 polymer ?
#
loop_
_entity_poly.entity_id
_entity_poly.type
_entity_poly.pdbx_seq_one_letter_code
_entity_poly.pdbx_strand_id
1 'polypeptide(L)'
;MFSTIALIFFSEQFEKRLKQWSEDDQKFVNTEAEKKVMEAVMTKSCTTIIGNSGTGKTFLSRHIALKMMEQGYIIIPCSIPDDVRQWFKHGRNTLFVFDDVCGRYTLNQQIFNEWIQRLDHIKSLLEDKCCKIISTCRQEVYKDEKFSSIFIFKMNKIDLSSLEFRLNKTEKLALAEMYINENIDKFIELSGTYDFFPLLCSLYQKQKLHKHVTLDNFFSNPFDVFKDELEKLYNEGDDGKMKYCGLVLCVMFNNTITEENLSNNDKELAAVIEDLLVECELNKGTSVKRLKKSLETLEGTYVVKEDSTYKNYP
;
A
#
# COMPACT_ATOMS: atom_id res chain seq x y z
N MET A 1 13.24 -29.09 12.69
CA MET A 1 12.45 -28.47 13.77
C MET A 1 12.31 -26.96 13.57
N PHE A 2 13.38 -26.21 13.30
CA PHE A 2 13.31 -24.76 12.97
C PHE A 2 12.48 -24.42 11.71
N SER A 3 12.51 -25.22 10.65
CA SER A 3 11.72 -24.92 9.42
C SER A 3 10.21 -25.08 9.61
N THR A 4 9.77 -26.01 10.46
CA THR A 4 8.35 -26.27 10.71
C THR A 4 7.71 -25.14 11.52
N ILE A 5 8.42 -24.62 12.53
CA ILE A 5 7.95 -23.49 13.35
C ILE A 5 7.87 -22.21 12.52
N ALA A 6 8.88 -21.95 11.67
CA ALA A 6 8.84 -20.83 10.74
C ALA A 6 7.65 -20.92 9.77
N LEU A 7 7.41 -22.10 9.16
CA LEU A 7 6.27 -22.32 8.26
C LEU A 7 4.92 -22.09 8.96
N ILE A 8 4.76 -22.55 10.22
CA ILE A 8 3.53 -22.34 11.00
C ILE A 8 3.32 -20.85 11.30
N PHE A 9 4.37 -20.15 11.74
CA PHE A 9 4.30 -18.72 12.03
C PHE A 9 3.97 -17.90 10.76
N PHE A 10 4.57 -18.22 9.62
CA PHE A 10 4.24 -17.58 8.35
C PHE A 10 2.80 -17.88 7.90
N SER A 11 2.28 -19.11 8.10
CA SER A 11 0.88 -19.39 7.80
C SER A 11 -0.09 -18.61 8.69
N GLU A 12 0.19 -18.47 9.98
CA GLU A 12 -0.62 -17.65 10.90
C GLU A 12 -0.62 -16.18 10.47
N GLN A 13 0.52 -15.64 10.03
CA GLN A 13 0.57 -14.28 9.50
C GLN A 13 -0.24 -14.10 8.22
N PHE A 14 -0.24 -15.09 7.32
CA PHE A 14 -1.07 -15.04 6.12
C PHE A 14 -2.55 -15.05 6.46
N GLU A 15 -2.98 -15.91 7.39
CA GLU A 15 -4.37 -15.97 7.85
C GLU A 15 -4.80 -14.64 8.50
N LYS A 16 -3.96 -14.03 9.35
CA LYS A 16 -4.22 -12.71 9.93
C LYS A 16 -4.37 -11.64 8.84
N ARG A 17 -3.51 -11.64 7.83
CA ARG A 17 -3.60 -10.70 6.68
C ARG A 17 -4.88 -10.92 5.87
N LEU A 18 -5.22 -12.16 5.54
CA LEU A 18 -6.43 -12.48 4.78
C LEU A 18 -7.70 -12.13 5.55
N LYS A 19 -7.71 -12.32 6.86
CA LYS A 19 -8.81 -11.88 7.72
C LYS A 19 -8.99 -10.36 7.67
N GLN A 20 -7.90 -9.60 7.81
CA GLN A 20 -7.96 -8.14 7.66
C GLN A 20 -8.47 -7.74 6.27
N TRP A 21 -8.01 -8.41 5.21
CA TRP A 21 -8.50 -8.13 3.85
C TRP A 21 -10.00 -8.35 3.75
N SER A 22 -10.53 -9.45 4.32
CA SER A 22 -11.96 -9.74 4.32
C SER A 22 -12.78 -8.73 5.12
N GLU A 23 -12.24 -8.19 6.21
CA GLU A 23 -12.88 -7.13 7.00
C GLU A 23 -12.92 -5.81 6.21
N ASP A 24 -11.81 -5.43 5.59
CA ASP A 24 -11.72 -4.24 4.75
C ASP A 24 -12.65 -4.35 3.52
N ASP A 25 -12.77 -5.54 2.94
CA ASP A 25 -13.56 -5.83 1.73
C ASP A 25 -15.07 -5.60 1.90
N GLN A 26 -15.56 -5.55 3.15
CA GLN A 26 -16.97 -5.21 3.43
C GLN A 26 -17.35 -3.81 2.92
N LYS A 27 -16.35 -2.92 2.77
CA LYS A 27 -16.52 -1.57 2.22
C LYS A 27 -16.15 -1.49 0.74
N PHE A 28 -16.04 -2.63 0.05
CA PHE A 28 -15.72 -2.65 -1.38
C PHE A 28 -16.90 -2.15 -2.22
N VAL A 29 -16.58 -1.32 -3.22
CA VAL A 29 -17.54 -0.82 -4.20
C VAL A 29 -17.15 -1.38 -5.55
N ASN A 30 -18.09 -2.08 -6.18
CA ASN A 30 -17.87 -2.70 -7.48
C ASN A 30 -17.61 -1.64 -8.55
N THR A 31 -16.65 -1.92 -9.44
CA THR A 31 -16.22 -1.00 -10.50
C THR A 31 -16.07 -1.73 -11.83
N GLU A 32 -16.04 -1.00 -12.94
CA GLU A 32 -15.71 -1.59 -14.24
C GLU A 32 -14.27 -2.14 -14.27
N ALA A 33 -13.35 -1.48 -13.56
CA ALA A 33 -11.98 -1.95 -13.38
C ALA A 33 -11.94 -3.33 -12.71
N GLU A 34 -12.78 -3.56 -11.71
CA GLU A 34 -12.87 -4.84 -11.00
C GLU A 34 -13.23 -6.00 -11.93
N LYS A 35 -14.26 -5.82 -12.77
CA LYS A 35 -14.65 -6.85 -13.76
C LYS A 35 -13.48 -7.18 -14.70
N LYS A 36 -12.78 -6.16 -15.20
CA LYS A 36 -11.66 -6.35 -16.13
C LYS A 36 -10.46 -7.03 -15.47
N VAL A 37 -10.12 -6.64 -14.25
CA VAL A 37 -9.04 -7.28 -13.49
C VAL A 37 -9.39 -8.73 -13.19
N MET A 38 -10.63 -9.03 -12.82
CA MET A 38 -11.06 -10.41 -12.57
C MET A 38 -10.93 -11.28 -13.83
N GLU A 39 -11.44 -10.80 -14.98
CA GLU A 39 -11.29 -11.49 -16.27
C GLU A 39 -9.82 -11.77 -16.61
N ALA A 40 -8.97 -10.76 -16.39
CA ALA A 40 -7.56 -10.85 -16.70
C ALA A 40 -6.82 -11.84 -15.78
N VAL A 41 -7.12 -11.84 -14.48
CA VAL A 41 -6.53 -12.80 -13.52
C VAL A 41 -6.99 -14.22 -13.81
N MET A 42 -8.25 -14.43 -14.21
CA MET A 42 -8.74 -15.75 -14.60
C MET A 42 -8.04 -16.29 -15.84
N THR A 43 -7.75 -15.44 -16.83
CA THR A 43 -7.24 -15.87 -18.14
C THR A 43 -5.71 -15.81 -18.29
N LYS A 44 -5.01 -15.00 -17.49
CA LYS A 44 -3.56 -14.78 -17.59
C LYS A 44 -2.83 -15.37 -16.38
N SER A 45 -1.54 -15.66 -16.53
CA SER A 45 -0.69 -16.15 -15.44
C SER A 45 -0.13 -15.02 -14.58
N CYS A 46 0.05 -13.82 -15.14
CA CYS A 46 0.47 -12.63 -14.40
C CYS A 46 -0.39 -11.44 -14.81
N THR A 47 -0.95 -10.71 -13.84
CA THR A 47 -1.72 -9.48 -14.06
C THR A 47 -1.17 -8.38 -13.17
N THR A 48 -0.86 -7.23 -13.77
CA THR A 48 -0.31 -6.08 -13.06
C THR A 48 -1.29 -4.91 -13.11
N ILE A 49 -1.73 -4.46 -11.95
CA ILE A 49 -2.57 -3.28 -11.77
C ILE A 49 -1.65 -2.08 -11.57
N ILE A 50 -1.73 -1.10 -12.47
CA ILE A 50 -0.96 0.13 -12.41
C ILE A 50 -1.86 1.34 -12.17
N GLY A 51 -1.25 2.46 -11.77
CA GLY A 51 -1.94 3.74 -11.59
C GLY A 51 -1.31 4.61 -10.51
N ASN A 52 -1.78 5.84 -10.44
CA ASN A 52 -1.32 6.86 -9.49
C ASN A 52 -1.53 6.44 -8.02
N SER A 53 -0.87 7.13 -7.09
CA SER A 53 -1.09 6.90 -5.66
C SER A 53 -2.57 7.16 -5.31
N GLY A 54 -3.11 6.42 -4.35
CA GLY A 54 -4.48 6.62 -3.86
C GLY A 54 -5.62 6.17 -4.78
N THR A 55 -5.34 5.58 -5.95
CA THR A 55 -6.37 5.07 -6.89
C THR A 55 -7.06 3.78 -6.46
N GLY A 56 -6.65 3.17 -5.35
CA GLY A 56 -7.26 1.93 -4.83
C GLY A 56 -6.69 0.62 -5.37
N LYS A 57 -5.53 0.62 -6.06
CA LYS A 57 -4.87 -0.59 -6.60
C LYS A 57 -4.78 -1.74 -5.61
N THR A 58 -4.27 -1.45 -4.42
CA THR A 58 -4.08 -2.43 -3.32
C THR A 58 -5.39 -3.00 -2.85
N PHE A 59 -6.42 -2.17 -2.75
CA PHE A 59 -7.75 -2.60 -2.31
C PHE A 59 -8.38 -3.52 -3.37
N LEU A 60 -8.27 -3.15 -4.64
CA LEU A 60 -8.74 -3.97 -5.75
C LEU A 60 -7.99 -5.30 -5.87
N SER A 61 -6.66 -5.33 -5.74
CA SER A 61 -5.92 -6.59 -5.85
C SER A 61 -6.28 -7.58 -4.74
N ARG A 62 -6.52 -7.09 -3.52
CA ARG A 62 -6.96 -7.88 -2.37
C ARG A 62 -8.38 -8.40 -2.57
N HIS A 63 -9.30 -7.55 -3.02
CA HIS A 63 -10.67 -7.95 -3.36
C HIS A 63 -10.70 -9.09 -4.40
N ILE A 64 -9.93 -8.94 -5.47
CA ILE A 64 -9.80 -9.98 -6.51
C ILE A 64 -9.20 -11.25 -5.94
N ALA A 65 -8.22 -11.14 -5.04
CA ALA A 65 -7.65 -12.31 -4.38
C ALA A 65 -8.68 -13.06 -3.53
N LEU A 66 -9.54 -12.35 -2.79
CA LEU A 66 -10.64 -12.97 -2.04
C LEU A 66 -11.65 -13.66 -2.97
N LYS A 67 -12.03 -13.03 -4.08
CA LYS A 67 -12.88 -13.68 -5.11
C LYS A 67 -12.24 -14.92 -5.71
N MET A 68 -10.92 -14.90 -5.96
CA MET A 68 -10.19 -16.07 -6.45
C MET A 68 -10.15 -17.20 -5.42
N MET A 69 -10.14 -16.88 -4.12
CA MET A 69 -10.25 -17.86 -3.04
C MET A 69 -11.57 -18.61 -3.09
N GLU A 70 -12.69 -17.92 -3.37
CA GLU A 70 -14.00 -18.54 -3.59
C GLU A 70 -14.01 -19.45 -4.82
N GLN A 71 -13.16 -19.18 -5.82
CA GLN A 71 -12.94 -20.04 -6.99
C GLN A 71 -11.97 -21.21 -6.72
N GLY A 72 -11.58 -21.44 -5.46
CA GLY A 72 -10.74 -22.56 -5.05
C GLY A 72 -9.23 -22.32 -5.18
N TYR A 73 -8.78 -21.08 -5.32
CA TYR A 73 -7.36 -20.74 -5.27
C TYR A 73 -6.88 -20.58 -3.82
N ILE A 74 -5.66 -21.01 -3.55
CA ILE A 74 -4.95 -20.64 -2.32
C ILE A 74 -4.31 -19.28 -2.54
N ILE A 75 -4.57 -18.34 -1.63
CA ILE A 75 -4.05 -16.98 -1.72
C ILE A 75 -2.78 -16.86 -0.87
N ILE A 76 -1.69 -16.42 -1.48
CA ILE A 76 -0.40 -16.21 -0.82
C ILE A 76 0.00 -14.73 -0.95
N PRO A 77 -0.21 -13.92 0.10
CA PRO A 77 0.33 -12.56 0.16
C PRO A 77 1.87 -12.60 0.17
N CYS A 78 2.50 -12.04 -0.85
CA CYS A 78 3.96 -12.07 -1.00
C CYS A 78 4.58 -10.72 -0.66
N SER A 79 5.80 -10.76 -0.14
CA SER A 79 6.63 -9.60 0.15
C SER A 79 7.93 -9.60 -0.65
N ILE A 80 8.45 -10.78 -1.00
CA ILE A 80 9.66 -10.94 -1.80
C ILE A 80 9.46 -11.97 -2.93
N PRO A 81 10.25 -11.92 -4.02
CA PRO A 81 10.05 -12.83 -5.15
C PRO A 81 10.26 -14.32 -4.78
N ASP A 82 11.07 -14.60 -3.74
CA ASP A 82 11.34 -15.97 -3.28
C ASP A 82 10.10 -16.67 -2.71
N ASP A 83 9.10 -15.90 -2.27
CA ASP A 83 7.84 -16.44 -1.74
C ASP A 83 7.13 -17.33 -2.77
N VAL A 84 7.21 -16.97 -4.06
CA VAL A 84 6.60 -17.75 -5.14
C VAL A 84 7.19 -19.16 -5.16
N ARG A 85 8.52 -19.26 -5.13
CA ARG A 85 9.22 -20.55 -5.13
C ARG A 85 8.93 -21.34 -3.85
N GLN A 86 8.94 -20.68 -2.71
CA GLN A 86 8.77 -21.33 -1.41
C GLN A 86 7.39 -21.97 -1.25
N TRP A 87 6.34 -21.30 -1.75
CA TRP A 87 4.96 -21.67 -1.49
C TRP A 87 4.26 -22.35 -2.67
N PHE A 88 4.84 -22.28 -3.87
CA PHE A 88 4.31 -22.97 -5.04
C PHE A 88 4.34 -24.49 -4.86
N LYS A 89 3.24 -25.15 -5.25
CA LYS A 89 3.14 -26.60 -5.32
C LYS A 89 2.39 -26.97 -6.61
N HIS A 90 3.00 -27.83 -7.43
CA HIS A 90 2.37 -28.32 -8.65
C HIS A 90 0.99 -28.95 -8.38
N GLY A 91 0.04 -28.71 -9.29
CA GLY A 91 -1.33 -29.22 -9.20
C GLY A 91 -2.21 -28.50 -8.17
N ARG A 92 -1.72 -27.43 -7.54
CA ARG A 92 -2.47 -26.62 -6.57
C ARG A 92 -2.65 -25.21 -7.11
N ASN A 93 -3.90 -24.84 -7.37
CA ASN A 93 -4.28 -23.49 -7.78
C ASN A 93 -3.86 -22.48 -6.71
N THR A 94 -2.90 -21.63 -7.03
CA THR A 94 -2.28 -20.68 -6.10
C THR A 94 -2.20 -19.32 -6.77
N LEU A 95 -2.69 -18.29 -6.09
CA LEU A 95 -2.55 -16.89 -6.49
C LEU A 95 -1.60 -16.18 -5.54
N PHE A 96 -0.47 -15.74 -6.07
CA PHE A 96 0.50 -14.92 -5.38
C PHE A 96 0.16 -13.44 -5.55
N VAL A 97 0.05 -12.72 -4.43
CA VAL A 97 -0.38 -11.32 -4.40
C VAL A 97 0.79 -10.43 -3.99
N PHE A 98 1.25 -9.56 -4.89
CA PHE A 98 2.30 -8.58 -4.61
C PHE A 98 1.72 -7.16 -4.55
N ASP A 99 2.03 -6.41 -3.50
CA ASP A 99 1.61 -5.02 -3.35
C ASP A 99 2.82 -4.08 -3.50
N ASP A 100 2.75 -3.14 -4.43
CA ASP A 100 3.84 -2.23 -4.82
C ASP A 100 5.13 -2.98 -5.19
N VAL A 101 5.06 -3.85 -6.21
CA VAL A 101 6.00 -4.94 -6.52
C VAL A 101 7.50 -4.57 -6.64
N CYS A 102 7.81 -3.30 -6.94
CA CYS A 102 9.18 -2.79 -7.02
C CYS A 102 9.37 -1.44 -6.30
N GLY A 103 8.52 -1.14 -5.31
CA GLY A 103 8.65 0.06 -4.48
C GLY A 103 7.51 1.07 -4.64
N ARG A 104 7.53 2.05 -3.73
CA ARG A 104 6.43 3.00 -3.52
C ARG A 104 6.66 4.39 -4.13
N TYR A 105 7.89 4.83 -4.29
CA TYR A 105 8.15 6.18 -4.83
C TYR A 105 8.98 6.09 -6.10
N THR A 106 10.07 5.34 -6.01
CA THR A 106 10.96 5.02 -7.11
C THR A 106 11.19 3.51 -7.13
N LEU A 107 11.83 3.04 -8.21
CA LEU A 107 12.26 1.65 -8.32
C LEU A 107 13.27 1.32 -7.20
N ASN A 108 12.85 0.45 -6.28
CA ASN A 108 13.71 -0.05 -5.22
C ASN A 108 14.76 -0.99 -5.82
N GLN A 109 16.03 -0.58 -5.80
CA GLN A 109 17.11 -1.34 -6.43
C GLN A 109 17.33 -2.71 -5.80
N GLN A 110 17.13 -2.87 -4.48
CA GLN A 110 17.28 -4.16 -3.82
C GLN A 110 16.20 -5.15 -4.29
N ILE A 111 14.93 -4.73 -4.21
CA ILE A 111 13.79 -5.56 -4.65
C ILE A 111 13.91 -5.88 -6.14
N PHE A 112 14.31 -4.89 -6.95
CA PHE A 112 14.58 -5.08 -8.37
C PHE A 112 15.64 -6.15 -8.62
N ASN A 113 16.79 -6.08 -7.93
CA ASN A 113 17.85 -7.06 -8.07
C ASN A 113 17.39 -8.46 -7.66
N GLU A 114 16.59 -8.57 -6.59
CA GLU A 114 16.00 -9.84 -6.16
C GLU A 114 15.06 -10.44 -7.20
N TRP A 115 14.27 -9.62 -7.89
CA TRP A 115 13.42 -10.04 -9.00
C TRP A 115 14.26 -10.54 -10.17
N ILE A 116 15.27 -9.77 -10.61
CA ILE A 116 16.14 -10.15 -11.73
C ILE A 116 16.82 -11.50 -11.47
N GLN A 117 17.33 -11.72 -10.26
CA GLN A 117 17.98 -12.99 -9.89
C GLN A 117 17.06 -14.21 -9.96
N ARG A 118 15.75 -14.02 -9.79
CA ARG A 118 14.75 -15.12 -9.70
C ARG A 118 13.84 -15.20 -10.92
N LEU A 119 13.95 -14.25 -11.85
CA LEU A 119 12.98 -14.04 -12.92
C LEU A 119 12.78 -15.27 -13.80
N ASP A 120 13.87 -15.91 -14.24
CA ASP A 120 13.79 -17.10 -15.10
C ASP A 120 13.10 -18.27 -14.39
N HIS A 121 13.38 -18.45 -13.10
CA HIS A 121 12.73 -19.49 -12.31
C HIS A 121 11.24 -19.19 -12.14
N ILE A 122 10.88 -17.98 -11.71
CA ILE A 122 9.48 -17.57 -11.55
C ILE A 122 8.72 -17.68 -12.88
N LYS A 123 9.34 -17.29 -14.00
CA LYS A 123 8.78 -17.45 -15.33
C LYS A 123 8.43 -18.90 -15.61
N SER A 124 9.33 -19.85 -15.32
CA SER A 124 9.07 -21.27 -15.52
C SER A 124 7.90 -21.78 -14.66
N LEU A 125 7.75 -21.27 -13.42
CA LEU A 125 6.60 -21.62 -12.57
C LEU A 125 5.28 -21.09 -13.12
N LEU A 126 5.27 -19.91 -13.75
CA LEU A 126 4.09 -19.30 -14.37
C LEU A 126 3.64 -20.02 -15.66
N GLU A 127 4.42 -20.97 -16.17
CA GLU A 127 3.97 -21.87 -17.26
C GLU A 127 2.95 -22.89 -16.76
N ASP A 128 2.95 -23.20 -15.45
CA ASP A 128 1.90 -24.00 -14.82
C ASP A 128 0.63 -23.15 -14.66
N LYS A 129 -0.48 -23.60 -15.24
CA LYS A 129 -1.78 -22.91 -15.17
C LYS A 129 -2.31 -22.75 -13.74
N CYS A 130 -1.83 -23.56 -12.80
CA CYS A 130 -2.17 -23.47 -11.39
C CYS A 130 -1.43 -22.32 -10.69
N CYS A 131 -0.37 -21.77 -11.28
CA CYS A 131 0.41 -20.66 -10.73
C CYS A 131 -0.04 -19.33 -11.33
N LYS A 132 -0.52 -18.41 -10.49
CA LYS A 132 -0.89 -17.06 -10.93
C LYS A 132 -0.27 -15.99 -10.04
N ILE A 133 0.05 -14.85 -10.63
CA ILE A 133 0.44 -13.63 -9.91
C ILE A 133 -0.57 -12.51 -10.22
N ILE A 134 -1.00 -11.83 -9.17
CA ILE A 134 -1.58 -10.49 -9.26
C ILE A 134 -0.65 -9.53 -8.53
N SER A 135 -0.29 -8.43 -9.18
CA SER A 135 0.59 -7.42 -8.60
C SER A 135 0.03 -6.02 -8.75
N THR A 136 0.38 -5.14 -7.82
CA THR A 136 0.18 -3.70 -7.97
C THR A 136 1.53 -3.02 -8.22
N CYS A 137 1.52 -1.95 -9.02
CA CYS A 137 2.70 -1.14 -9.28
C CYS A 137 2.28 0.33 -9.45
N ARG A 138 3.09 1.26 -8.96
CA ARG A 138 2.83 2.68 -9.18
C ARG A 138 3.26 3.09 -10.57
N GLN A 139 2.57 4.07 -11.12
CA GLN A 139 2.81 4.49 -12.49
C GLN A 139 4.24 4.96 -12.74
N GLU A 140 4.86 5.65 -11.78
CA GLU A 140 6.25 6.11 -11.88
C GLU A 140 7.27 4.96 -11.88
N VAL A 141 7.10 3.97 -11.00
CA VAL A 141 7.94 2.75 -10.99
C VAL A 141 7.75 1.96 -12.29
N TYR A 142 6.51 1.88 -12.79
CA TYR A 142 6.22 1.20 -14.03
C TYR A 142 6.87 1.88 -15.25
N LYS A 143 7.00 3.21 -15.26
CA LYS A 143 7.62 3.97 -16.35
C LYS A 143 9.15 3.86 -16.36
N ASP A 144 9.78 3.49 -15.23
CA ASP A 144 11.22 3.29 -15.14
C ASP A 144 11.70 2.27 -16.20
N GLU A 145 12.74 2.63 -16.94
CA GLU A 145 13.29 1.77 -18.01
C GLU A 145 13.78 0.43 -17.46
N LYS A 146 14.41 0.42 -16.27
CA LYS A 146 14.91 -0.81 -15.63
C LYS A 146 13.76 -1.75 -15.29
N PHE A 147 12.59 -1.23 -14.91
CA PHE A 147 11.43 -2.05 -14.58
C PHE A 147 11.02 -2.95 -15.77
N SER A 148 11.29 -2.52 -17.01
CA SER A 148 11.03 -3.32 -18.22
C SER A 148 11.82 -4.62 -18.28
N SER A 149 12.96 -4.72 -17.57
CA SER A 149 13.71 -5.96 -17.43
C SER A 149 12.94 -7.04 -16.66
N ILE A 150 11.98 -6.67 -15.80
CA ILE A 150 11.06 -7.61 -15.13
C ILE A 150 9.81 -7.80 -15.99
N PHE A 151 10.02 -8.36 -17.19
CA PHE A 151 9.03 -8.35 -18.27
C PHE A 151 7.69 -9.02 -17.93
N ILE A 152 7.64 -9.95 -16.97
CA ILE A 152 6.39 -10.64 -16.57
C ILE A 152 5.30 -9.66 -16.12
N PHE A 153 5.69 -8.52 -15.52
CA PHE A 153 4.76 -7.47 -15.08
C PHE A 153 4.33 -6.50 -16.19
N LYS A 154 4.93 -6.62 -17.38
CA LYS A 154 4.53 -5.86 -18.58
C LYS A 154 3.55 -6.63 -19.47
N MET A 155 3.45 -7.96 -19.30
CA MET A 155 2.70 -8.84 -20.21
C MET A 155 1.20 -8.56 -20.21
N ASN A 156 0.63 -8.22 -19.05
CA ASN A 156 -0.78 -7.91 -18.91
C ASN A 156 -0.97 -6.83 -17.85
N LYS A 157 -1.11 -5.59 -18.31
CA LYS A 157 -1.26 -4.40 -17.47
C LYS A 157 -2.69 -3.89 -17.52
N ILE A 158 -3.20 -3.41 -16.39
CA ILE A 158 -4.47 -2.67 -16.30
C ILE A 158 -4.18 -1.37 -15.57
N ASP A 159 -4.46 -0.24 -16.21
CA ASP A 159 -4.14 1.10 -15.67
C ASP A 159 -5.38 1.76 -15.10
N LEU A 160 -5.48 1.83 -13.77
CA LEU A 160 -6.60 2.47 -13.06
C LEU A 160 -6.63 3.99 -13.22
N SER A 161 -5.54 4.60 -13.70
CA SER A 161 -5.50 6.03 -14.05
C SER A 161 -5.88 6.29 -15.50
N SER A 162 -6.14 5.25 -16.29
CA SER A 162 -6.61 5.41 -17.67
C SER A 162 -8.05 5.91 -17.73
N LEU A 163 -8.44 6.54 -18.84
CA LEU A 163 -9.81 7.01 -19.06
C LEU A 163 -10.85 5.87 -19.01
N GLU A 164 -10.44 4.64 -19.32
CA GLU A 164 -11.29 3.45 -19.34
C GLU A 164 -11.62 2.94 -17.93
N PHE A 165 -10.64 2.99 -17.01
CA PHE A 165 -10.75 2.37 -15.67
C PHE A 165 -10.75 3.37 -14.51
N ARG A 166 -10.57 4.67 -14.79
CA ARG A 166 -10.76 5.70 -13.77
C ARG A 166 -12.22 5.70 -13.32
N LEU A 167 -12.43 6.00 -12.05
CA LEU A 167 -13.76 6.00 -11.46
C LEU A 167 -14.68 7.00 -12.16
N ASN A 168 -15.81 6.50 -12.65
CA ASN A 168 -16.87 7.32 -13.20
C ASN A 168 -17.73 7.95 -12.10
N LYS A 169 -18.64 8.86 -12.48
CA LYS A 169 -19.49 9.60 -11.52
C LYS A 169 -20.32 8.65 -10.63
N THR A 170 -20.86 7.57 -11.20
CA THR A 170 -21.67 6.58 -10.47
C THR A 170 -20.83 5.81 -9.46
N GLU A 171 -19.64 5.36 -9.83
CA GLU A 171 -18.73 4.65 -8.91
C GLU A 171 -18.23 5.57 -7.79
N LYS A 172 -17.96 6.85 -8.09
CA LYS A 172 -17.62 7.86 -7.07
C LYS A 172 -18.76 8.10 -6.09
N LEU A 173 -20.01 8.17 -6.58
CA LEU A 173 -21.19 8.31 -5.74
C LEU A 173 -21.33 7.11 -4.78
N ALA A 174 -21.18 5.89 -5.30
CA ALA A 174 -21.26 4.68 -4.49
C ALA A 174 -20.15 4.61 -3.42
N LEU A 175 -18.92 5.01 -3.75
CA LEU A 175 -17.84 5.14 -2.77
C LEU A 175 -18.15 6.16 -1.68
N ALA A 176 -18.72 7.30 -2.05
CA ALA A 176 -19.07 8.32 -1.08
C ALA A 176 -20.21 7.88 -0.16
N GLU A 177 -21.23 7.23 -0.69
CA GLU A 177 -22.31 6.66 0.11
C GLU A 177 -21.74 5.66 1.15
N MET A 178 -20.79 4.81 0.73
CA MET A 178 -20.16 3.83 1.60
C MET A 178 -19.29 4.45 2.70
N TYR A 179 -18.46 5.45 2.38
CA TYR A 179 -17.44 5.96 3.32
C TYR A 179 -17.84 7.24 4.05
N ILE A 180 -18.62 8.10 3.41
CA ILE A 180 -18.96 9.44 3.90
C ILE A 180 -20.38 9.46 4.46
N ASN A 181 -21.32 8.84 3.74
CA ASN A 181 -22.75 8.81 4.05
C ASN A 181 -23.37 10.22 4.21
N GLU A 182 -22.99 11.14 3.32
CA GLU A 182 -23.49 12.52 3.22
C GLU A 182 -23.66 12.90 1.74
N ASN A 183 -24.45 13.94 1.44
CA ASN A 183 -24.59 14.43 0.07
C ASN A 183 -23.30 15.13 -0.36
N ILE A 184 -22.61 14.57 -1.36
CA ILE A 184 -21.35 15.09 -1.88
C ILE A 184 -21.39 15.49 -3.36
N ASP A 185 -22.58 15.64 -3.96
CA ASP A 185 -22.71 15.87 -5.41
C ASP A 185 -21.83 17.02 -5.91
N LYS A 186 -21.79 18.12 -5.13
CA LYS A 186 -20.96 19.30 -5.37
C LYS A 186 -19.46 18.99 -5.40
N PHE A 187 -19.00 18.01 -4.63
CA PHE A 187 -17.59 17.65 -4.49
C PHE A 187 -17.14 16.55 -5.44
N ILE A 188 -18.06 15.71 -5.92
CA ILE A 188 -17.72 14.71 -6.95
C ILE A 188 -17.25 15.42 -8.22
N GLU A 189 -17.92 16.52 -8.59
CA GLU A 189 -17.53 17.31 -9.75
C GLU A 189 -16.16 17.98 -9.56
N LEU A 190 -15.88 18.50 -8.35
CA LEU A 190 -14.56 19.05 -8.00
C LEU A 190 -13.46 17.96 -7.99
N SER A 191 -13.79 16.78 -7.48
CA SER A 191 -12.91 15.60 -7.46
C SER A 191 -12.70 14.98 -8.84
N GLY A 192 -13.44 15.43 -9.87
CA GLY A 192 -13.24 15.02 -11.26
C GLY A 192 -11.82 15.25 -11.76
N THR A 193 -11.07 16.12 -11.09
CA THR A 193 -9.66 16.44 -11.33
C THR A 193 -8.67 15.47 -10.69
N TYR A 194 -9.10 14.63 -9.73
CA TYR A 194 -8.23 13.79 -8.93
C TYR A 194 -8.51 12.30 -9.12
N ASP A 195 -7.46 11.54 -9.45
CA ASP A 195 -7.53 10.08 -9.57
C ASP A 195 -7.55 9.36 -8.20
N PHE A 196 -7.19 10.06 -7.13
CA PHE A 196 -7.08 9.51 -5.76
C PHE A 196 -8.35 9.68 -4.92
N PHE A 197 -9.51 9.76 -5.56
CA PHE A 197 -10.81 9.90 -4.88
C PHE A 197 -11.10 8.82 -3.81
N PRO A 198 -10.76 7.52 -4.02
CA PRO A 198 -10.92 6.50 -2.98
C PRO A 198 -10.16 6.85 -1.71
N LEU A 199 -8.95 7.36 -1.87
CA LEU A 199 -8.12 7.79 -0.76
C LEU A 199 -8.76 8.96 -0.01
N LEU A 200 -9.28 9.97 -0.72
CA LEU A 200 -10.00 11.09 -0.09
C LEU A 200 -11.18 10.63 0.76
N CYS A 201 -11.99 9.68 0.26
CA CYS A 201 -13.13 9.14 0.99
C CYS A 201 -12.70 8.45 2.29
N SER A 202 -11.66 7.61 2.22
CA SER A 202 -11.10 6.91 3.39
C SER A 202 -10.52 7.87 4.42
N LEU A 203 -9.78 8.89 3.97
CA LEU A 203 -9.18 9.90 4.85
C LEU A 203 -10.25 10.77 5.52
N TYR A 204 -11.26 11.22 4.77
CA TYR A 204 -12.36 11.99 5.33
C TYR A 204 -13.11 11.20 6.42
N GLN A 205 -13.44 9.93 6.17
CA GLN A 205 -14.12 9.07 7.14
C GLN A 205 -13.35 9.04 8.47
N LYS A 206 -12.03 8.86 8.41
CA LYS A 206 -11.17 8.84 9.61
C LYS A 206 -11.14 10.20 10.29
N GLN A 207 -10.93 11.30 9.57
CA GLN A 207 -10.89 12.63 10.18
C GLN A 207 -12.24 13.03 10.80
N LYS A 208 -13.36 12.68 10.17
CA LYS A 208 -14.70 12.90 10.74
C LYS A 208 -14.86 12.18 12.08
N LEU A 209 -14.34 10.95 12.20
CA LEU A 209 -14.38 10.18 13.45
C LEU A 209 -13.53 10.81 14.57
N HIS A 210 -12.40 11.44 14.23
CA HIS A 210 -11.42 11.88 15.23
C HIS A 210 -11.40 13.38 15.52
N LYS A 211 -11.82 14.23 14.58
CA LYS A 211 -11.49 15.67 14.58
C LYS A 211 -12.62 16.62 14.14
N HIS A 212 -13.85 16.11 13.95
CA HIS A 212 -15.01 16.92 13.57
C HIS A 212 -14.80 17.81 12.32
N VAL A 213 -14.09 17.33 11.30
CA VAL A 213 -13.87 18.07 10.05
C VAL A 213 -15.14 18.06 9.20
N THR A 214 -15.54 19.22 8.66
CA THR A 214 -16.70 19.33 7.77
C THR A 214 -16.34 18.91 6.35
N LEU A 215 -17.35 18.49 5.60
CA LEU A 215 -17.17 18.03 4.23
C LEU A 215 -16.69 19.14 3.29
N ASP A 216 -17.27 20.35 3.42
CA ASP A 216 -16.82 21.54 2.68
C ASP A 216 -15.35 21.86 2.92
N ASN A 217 -14.89 21.84 4.19
CA ASN A 217 -13.49 22.17 4.50
C ASN A 217 -12.53 21.13 3.90
N PHE A 218 -12.87 19.84 4.01
CA PHE A 218 -12.00 18.77 3.53
C PHE A 218 -11.88 18.73 2.00
N PHE A 219 -13.01 18.77 1.28
CA PHE A 219 -13.01 18.56 -0.17
C PHE A 219 -12.76 19.84 -0.99
N SER A 220 -12.88 21.04 -0.41
CA SER A 220 -12.57 22.28 -1.12
C SER A 220 -11.08 22.43 -1.43
N ASN A 221 -10.21 22.03 -0.50
CA ASN A 221 -8.79 21.86 -0.76
C ASN A 221 -8.20 20.81 0.19
N PRO A 222 -8.23 19.52 -0.18
CA PRO A 222 -7.74 18.46 0.69
C PRO A 222 -6.25 18.63 1.02
N PHE A 223 -5.45 19.13 0.08
CA PHE A 223 -4.02 19.35 0.30
C PHE A 223 -3.75 20.43 1.35
N ASP A 224 -4.49 21.53 1.34
CA ASP A 224 -4.35 22.57 2.37
C ASP A 224 -4.76 22.05 3.74
N VAL A 225 -5.80 21.21 3.82
CA VAL A 225 -6.20 20.60 5.10
C VAL A 225 -5.07 19.73 5.65
N PHE A 226 -4.44 18.90 4.82
CA PHE A 226 -3.29 18.09 5.25
C PHE A 226 -2.07 18.93 5.56
N LYS A 227 -1.77 19.93 4.74
CA LYS A 227 -0.63 20.84 4.94
C LYS A 227 -0.79 21.61 6.24
N ASP A 228 -1.95 22.23 6.47
CA ASP A 228 -2.27 22.94 7.70
C ASP A 228 -2.20 22.01 8.92
N GLU A 229 -2.62 20.75 8.79
CA GLU A 229 -2.48 19.76 9.87
C GLU A 229 -1.02 19.43 10.16
N LEU A 230 -0.21 19.18 9.12
CA LEU A 230 1.22 18.90 9.28
C LEU A 230 1.97 20.12 9.82
N GLU A 231 1.59 21.33 9.39
CA GLU A 231 2.14 22.59 9.91
C GLU A 231 1.74 22.81 11.36
N LYS A 232 0.47 22.58 11.75
CA LYS A 232 0.04 22.64 13.15
C LYS A 232 0.82 21.64 14.00
N LEU A 233 0.91 20.40 13.55
CA LEU A 233 1.69 19.35 14.20
C LEU A 233 3.15 19.78 14.35
N TYR A 234 3.79 20.27 13.30
CA TYR A 234 5.18 20.73 13.33
C TYR A 234 5.37 21.90 14.31
N ASN A 235 4.38 22.78 14.43
CA ASN A 235 4.43 23.96 15.29
C ASN A 235 4.08 23.69 16.77
N GLU A 236 3.74 22.45 17.16
CA GLU A 236 3.51 22.03 18.57
C GLU A 236 4.81 21.86 19.39
N GLY A 237 5.84 22.63 19.07
CA GLY A 237 7.17 22.55 19.68
C GLY A 237 7.89 21.23 19.37
N ASP A 238 8.89 20.88 20.19
CA ASP A 238 9.76 19.72 19.93
C ASP A 238 9.00 18.38 19.85
N ASP A 239 7.88 18.23 20.57
CA ASP A 239 7.07 17.00 20.51
C ASP A 239 6.36 16.88 19.15
N GLY A 240 5.79 17.99 18.67
CA GLY A 240 5.20 18.11 17.35
C GLY A 240 6.18 17.85 16.21
N LYS A 241 7.35 18.49 16.27
CA LYS A 241 8.46 18.27 15.34
C LYS A 241 8.93 16.81 15.33
N MET A 242 8.95 16.15 16.49
CA MET A 242 9.27 14.72 16.59
C MET A 242 8.22 13.83 15.94
N LYS A 243 6.93 14.19 16.03
CA LYS A 243 5.85 13.48 15.33
C LYS A 243 5.98 13.66 13.82
N TYR A 244 6.18 14.89 13.36
CA TYR A 244 6.41 15.21 11.95
C TYR A 244 7.63 14.45 11.39
N CYS A 245 8.76 14.49 12.11
CA CYS A 245 9.97 13.73 11.76
C CYS A 245 9.68 12.22 11.63
N GLY A 246 8.93 11.65 12.57
CA GLY A 246 8.47 10.26 12.49
C GLY A 246 7.67 9.96 11.22
N LEU A 247 6.74 10.83 10.85
CA LEU A 247 5.93 10.67 9.64
C LEU A 247 6.79 10.75 8.36
N VAL A 248 7.74 11.69 8.30
CA VAL A 248 8.67 11.82 7.17
C VAL A 248 9.57 10.60 7.07
N LEU A 249 10.10 10.10 8.19
CA LEU A 249 10.84 8.83 8.18
C LEU A 249 9.96 7.71 7.62
N CYS A 250 8.72 7.56 8.11
CA CYS A 250 7.84 6.53 7.58
C CYS A 250 7.70 6.66 6.07
N VAL A 251 7.52 7.86 5.51
CA VAL A 251 7.50 8.10 4.06
C VAL A 251 8.81 7.64 3.40
N MET A 252 9.97 8.02 3.93
CA MET A 252 11.28 7.63 3.38
C MET A 252 11.49 6.12 3.35
N PHE A 253 10.96 5.39 4.34
CA PHE A 253 11.02 3.93 4.43
C PHE A 253 9.80 3.26 3.78
N ASN A 254 9.34 3.76 2.63
CA ASN A 254 8.21 3.18 1.90
C ASN A 254 6.96 3.03 2.78
N ASN A 255 6.59 4.05 3.55
CA ASN A 255 5.48 4.05 4.50
C ASN A 255 5.52 2.87 5.50
N THR A 256 6.70 2.28 5.77
CA THR A 256 6.86 1.11 6.65
C THR A 256 8.18 1.19 7.41
N ILE A 257 8.14 1.41 8.72
CA ILE A 257 9.32 1.38 9.60
C ILE A 257 9.19 0.25 10.59
N THR A 258 10.19 -0.62 10.68
CA THR A 258 10.24 -1.63 11.74
C THR A 258 10.97 -1.10 12.97
N GLU A 259 10.73 -1.71 14.13
CA GLU A 259 11.51 -1.42 15.33
C GLU A 259 13.01 -1.73 15.15
N GLU A 260 13.34 -2.67 14.27
CA GLU A 260 14.73 -2.98 13.89
C GLU A 260 15.37 -1.82 13.11
N ASN A 261 14.63 -1.18 12.18
CA ASN A 261 15.08 0.05 11.54
C ASN A 261 15.37 1.17 12.57
N LEU A 262 14.64 1.17 13.69
CA LEU A 262 14.82 2.12 14.80
C LEU A 262 15.83 1.64 15.87
N SER A 263 16.55 0.55 15.64
CA SER A 263 17.43 -0.07 16.65
C SER A 263 18.90 0.37 16.59
N ASN A 264 19.26 1.38 15.80
CA ASN A 264 20.62 1.94 15.67
C ASN A 264 21.73 0.95 15.22
N ASN A 265 21.36 -0.24 14.75
CA ASN A 265 22.35 -1.24 14.34
C ASN A 265 22.94 -0.96 12.95
N ASP A 266 22.26 -0.15 12.14
CA ASP A 266 22.69 0.28 10.81
C ASP A 266 23.21 1.72 10.85
N LYS A 267 24.48 1.91 10.51
CA LYS A 267 25.17 3.21 10.55
C LYS A 267 24.71 4.18 9.47
N GLU A 268 24.35 3.68 8.28
CA GLU A 268 23.86 4.53 7.20
C GLU A 268 22.46 5.05 7.54
N LEU A 269 21.61 4.16 8.06
CA LEU A 269 20.29 4.50 8.53
C LEU A 269 20.31 5.50 9.69
N ALA A 270 21.21 5.30 10.65
CA ALA A 270 21.39 6.22 11.77
C ALA A 270 21.80 7.62 11.30
N ALA A 271 22.67 7.73 10.30
CA ALA A 271 23.07 9.01 9.71
C ALA A 271 21.88 9.72 9.03
N VAL A 272 21.08 8.98 8.25
CA VAL A 272 19.86 9.53 7.63
C VAL A 272 18.87 10.05 8.67
N ILE A 273 18.69 9.34 9.78
CA ILE A 273 17.81 9.76 10.88
C ILE A 273 18.38 11.03 11.54
N GLU A 274 19.69 11.10 11.79
CA GLU A 274 20.32 12.30 12.36
C GLU A 274 20.17 13.53 11.47
N ASP A 275 20.40 13.38 10.17
CA ASP A 275 20.23 14.47 9.20
C ASP A 275 18.77 14.95 9.18
N LEU A 276 17.81 14.03 9.16
CA LEU A 276 16.40 14.42 9.17
C LEU A 276 15.98 15.09 10.49
N LEU A 277 16.51 14.65 11.64
CA LEU A 277 16.27 15.33 12.91
C LEU A 277 16.72 16.80 12.85
N VAL A 278 17.88 17.06 12.24
CA VAL A 278 18.39 18.44 12.05
C VAL A 278 17.51 19.24 11.12
N GLU A 279 17.09 18.66 9.98
CA GLU A 279 16.18 19.30 9.03
C GLU A 279 14.81 19.61 9.65
N CYS A 280 14.37 18.81 10.63
CA CYS A 280 13.17 19.09 11.43
C CYS A 280 13.42 20.05 12.62
N GLU A 281 14.57 20.73 12.65
CA GLU A 281 15.00 21.66 13.70
C GLU A 281 15.03 21.03 15.11
N LEU A 282 15.41 19.75 15.21
CA LEU A 282 15.59 19.03 16.46
C LEU A 282 17.07 18.89 16.79
N ASN A 283 17.39 18.80 18.09
CA ASN A 283 18.76 18.70 18.56
C ASN A 283 19.44 17.40 18.09
N LYS A 284 20.70 17.51 17.61
CA LYS A 284 21.58 16.35 17.39
C LYS A 284 21.72 15.56 18.70
N GLY A 285 21.53 14.25 18.64
CA GLY A 285 21.51 13.36 19.82
C GLY A 285 20.11 13.12 20.39
N THR A 286 19.05 13.63 19.77
CA THR A 286 17.67 13.23 20.10
C THR A 286 17.53 11.72 19.90
N SER A 287 17.25 11.00 21.00
CA SER A 287 17.29 9.53 20.97
C SER A 287 16.22 8.94 20.05
N VAL A 288 16.58 7.89 19.30
CA VAL A 288 15.64 7.10 18.50
C VAL A 288 14.51 6.49 19.35
N LYS A 289 14.74 6.30 20.66
CA LYS A 289 13.68 5.94 21.62
C LYS A 289 12.56 6.98 21.70
N ARG A 290 12.90 8.27 21.66
CA ARG A 290 11.92 9.36 21.67
C ARG A 290 11.14 9.41 20.36
N LEU A 291 11.81 9.14 19.24
CA LEU A 291 11.17 9.02 17.93
C LEU A 291 10.18 7.85 17.88
N LYS A 292 10.58 6.68 18.39
CA LYS A 292 9.70 5.51 18.53
C LYS A 292 8.47 5.85 19.37
N LYS A 293 8.66 6.45 20.54
CA LYS A 293 7.54 6.87 21.41
C LYS A 293 6.61 7.87 20.71
N SER A 294 7.17 8.78 19.93
CA SER A 294 6.41 9.73 19.13
C SER A 294 5.52 9.01 18.09
N LEU A 295 6.08 8.05 17.35
CA LEU A 295 5.33 7.21 16.41
C LEU A 295 4.19 6.43 17.09
N GLU A 296 4.41 5.94 18.31
CA GLU A 296 3.35 5.29 19.12
C GLU A 296 2.23 6.26 19.45
N THR A 297 2.52 7.55 19.71
CA THR A 297 1.44 8.54 19.94
C THR A 297 0.63 8.88 18.69
N LEU A 298 1.16 8.58 17.50
CA LEU A 298 0.49 8.77 16.21
C LEU A 298 -0.36 7.56 15.80
N GLU A 299 -0.33 6.48 16.58
CA GLU A 299 -1.13 5.29 16.34
C GLU A 299 -2.63 5.63 16.36
N GLY A 300 -3.36 5.15 15.36
CA GLY A 300 -4.81 5.40 15.23
C GLY A 300 -5.17 6.76 14.62
N THR A 301 -4.19 7.64 14.38
CA THR A 301 -4.42 8.96 13.76
C THR A 301 -3.68 9.11 12.43
N TYR A 302 -2.35 8.96 12.44
CA TYR A 302 -1.49 9.09 11.25
C TYR A 302 -0.74 7.79 10.90
N VAL A 303 -0.60 6.89 11.89
CA VAL A 303 0.15 5.65 11.78
C VAL A 303 -0.70 4.46 12.23
N VAL A 304 -0.53 3.30 11.59
CA VAL A 304 -0.97 1.99 12.09
C VAL A 304 0.26 1.27 12.64
N LYS A 305 0.13 0.71 13.84
CA LYS A 305 1.12 -0.22 14.39
C LYS A 305 0.64 -1.66 14.17
N GLU A 306 1.39 -2.42 13.40
CA GLU A 306 1.20 -3.86 13.22
C GLU A 306 2.42 -4.59 13.78
N ASP A 307 2.24 -5.24 14.94
CA ASP A 307 3.30 -5.95 15.65
C ASP A 307 4.52 -5.02 15.93
N SER A 308 5.67 -5.28 15.31
CA SER A 308 6.90 -4.47 15.44
C SER A 308 7.10 -3.49 14.27
N THR A 309 6.03 -3.10 13.58
CA THR A 309 6.08 -2.26 12.38
C THR A 309 5.10 -1.08 12.46
N TYR A 310 5.58 0.11 12.13
CA TYR A 310 4.81 1.35 11.98
C TYR A 310 4.58 1.60 10.49
N LYS A 311 3.32 1.86 10.11
CA LYS A 311 2.95 2.22 8.74
C LYS A 311 2.18 3.52 8.73
N ASN A 312 2.58 4.48 7.89
CA ASN A 312 1.71 5.64 7.64
C ASN A 312 0.39 5.13 7.07
N TYR A 313 -0.72 5.76 7.47
CA TYR A 313 -1.95 5.57 6.72
C TYR A 313 -1.70 5.97 5.25
N PRO A 314 -2.22 5.19 4.29
CA PRO A 314 -2.10 5.52 2.88
C PRO A 314 -2.67 6.89 2.55
#